data_AF-A0A7C4XV67-F1
#
_entry.id   AF-A0A7C4XV67-F1
#
_cell.length_a   1.000
_cell.length_b   1.000
_cell.length_c   1.000
_cell.angle_alpha   90.00
_cell.angle_beta   90.00
_cell.angle_gamma   90.00
#
_symmetry.space_group_name_H-M   'P 1'
#
loop_
_entity.id
_entity.type
_entity.pdbx_description
1 polymer ?
#
loop_
_entity_poly.entity_id
_entity_poly.type
_entity_poly.pdbx_seq_one_letter_code
_entity_poly.pdbx_strand_id
1 'polypeptide(L)'
;MTKEIASSFEQGPSSGMGWWAFSLSLVAFLSGPLLGIFASVVRPVLDVATSENIGQVFGFLFGVLILATIVASFALSLISFQKGERSWAVWFALVVSSLAVCFLLFMLIGEFAFPH
;
A
#
# COMPACT_ATOMS: atom_id res chain seq x y z
N MET A 1 -12.96 14.88 26.66
CA MET A 1 -13.80 13.84 26.02
C MET A 1 -12.96 12.58 25.89
N THR A 2 -13.17 11.60 26.76
CA THR A 2 -12.59 10.25 26.63
C THR A 2 -13.20 9.62 25.38
N LYS A 3 -12.41 9.46 24.31
CA LYS A 3 -12.87 8.70 23.13
C LYS A 3 -13.13 7.27 23.59
N GLU A 4 -14.35 6.77 23.41
CA GLU A 4 -14.66 5.36 23.62
C GLU A 4 -13.76 4.50 22.72
N ILE A 5 -13.16 3.47 23.31
CA ILE A 5 -12.37 2.49 22.57
C ILE A 5 -13.36 1.57 21.87
N ALA A 6 -13.38 1.62 20.53
CA ALA A 6 -14.34 0.87 19.72
C ALA A 6 -13.98 -0.63 19.63
N SER A 7 -12.69 -0.96 19.63
CA SER A 7 -12.19 -2.34 19.65
C SER A 7 -10.81 -2.41 20.29
N SER A 8 -10.53 -3.50 21.00
CA SER A 8 -9.22 -3.78 21.59
C SER A 8 -8.36 -4.66 20.68
N PHE A 9 -7.06 -4.76 20.98
CA PHE A 9 -6.08 -5.47 20.16
C PHE A 9 -6.41 -6.95 19.93
N GLU A 10 -6.94 -7.63 20.95
CA GLU A 10 -7.31 -9.06 20.89
C GLU A 10 -8.57 -9.31 20.05
N GLN A 11 -9.33 -8.25 19.74
CA GLN A 11 -10.56 -8.34 18.94
C GLN A 11 -10.27 -8.04 17.47
N GLY A 12 -11.05 -8.65 16.58
CA GLY A 12 -11.05 -8.30 15.15
C GLY A 12 -11.62 -6.88 14.91
N PRO A 13 -11.46 -6.32 13.70
CA PRO A 13 -12.08 -5.05 13.36
C PRO A 13 -13.60 -5.09 13.53
N SER A 14 -14.12 -4.13 14.29
CA SER A 14 -15.56 -3.91 14.48
C SER A 14 -16.21 -3.25 13.27
N SER A 15 -15.47 -2.43 12.52
CA SER A 15 -15.98 -1.74 11.35
C SER A 15 -15.46 -2.32 10.03
N GLY A 16 -16.25 -2.15 8.97
CA GLY A 16 -15.80 -2.45 7.61
C GLY A 16 -14.58 -1.61 7.19
N MET A 17 -14.38 -0.41 7.74
CA MET A 17 -13.21 0.42 7.46
C MET A 17 -11.92 -0.23 7.95
N GLY A 18 -11.92 -0.83 9.15
CA GLY A 18 -10.76 -1.56 9.67
C GLY A 18 -10.39 -2.77 8.81
N TRP A 19 -11.39 -3.47 8.25
CA TRP A 19 -11.16 -4.54 7.27
C TRP A 19 -10.59 -4.03 5.94
N TRP A 20 -11.09 -2.91 5.42
CA TRP A 20 -10.53 -2.28 4.22
C TRP A 20 -9.10 -1.79 4.43
N ALA A 21 -8.81 -1.18 5.58
CA ALA A 21 -7.47 -0.77 5.96
C ALA A 21 -6.52 -1.97 5.97
N PHE A 22 -6.91 -3.08 6.58
CA PHE A 22 -6.14 -4.32 6.58
C PHE A 22 -5.90 -4.86 5.17
N SER A 23 -6.96 -5.04 4.38
CA SER A 23 -6.86 -5.60 3.02
C SER A 23 -5.97 -4.77 2.11
N LEU A 24 -6.10 -3.44 2.12
CA LEU A 24 -5.26 -2.56 1.31
C LEU A 24 -3.80 -2.57 1.79
N SER A 25 -3.57 -2.71 3.09
CA SER A 25 -2.21 -2.84 3.65
C SER A 25 -1.58 -4.17 3.28
N LEU A 26 -2.38 -5.24 3.17
CA LEU A 26 -1.89 -6.53 2.68
C LEU A 26 -1.45 -6.42 1.20
N VAL A 27 -2.21 -5.70 0.38
CA VAL A 27 -1.80 -5.40 -1.01
C VAL A 27 -0.53 -4.53 -1.02
N ALA A 28 -0.43 -3.52 -0.16
CA ALA A 28 0.78 -2.72 0.00
C ALA A 28 2.00 -3.57 0.38
N PHE A 29 1.84 -4.54 1.30
CA PHE A 29 2.90 -5.48 1.66
C PHE A 29 3.34 -6.36 0.48
N LEU A 30 2.38 -6.85 -0.30
CA LEU A 30 2.64 -7.69 -1.46
C LEU A 30 3.10 -6.92 -2.69
N SER A 31 3.07 -5.58 -2.65
CA SER A 31 3.40 -4.74 -3.80
C SER A 31 4.82 -4.94 -4.32
N GLY A 32 5.80 -5.14 -3.43
CA GLY A 32 7.20 -5.41 -3.81
C GLY A 32 7.33 -6.68 -4.67
N PRO A 33 6.91 -7.85 -4.17
CA PRO A 33 6.86 -9.07 -4.95
C PRO A 33 6.04 -8.95 -6.24
N LEU A 34 4.89 -8.29 -6.20
CA LEU A 34 4.03 -8.09 -7.38
C LEU A 34 4.73 -7.24 -8.46
N LEU A 35 5.40 -6.15 -8.08
CA LEU A 35 6.20 -5.33 -8.98
C LEU A 35 7.39 -6.10 -9.54
N GLY A 36 8.06 -6.91 -8.72
CA GLY A 36 9.16 -7.77 -9.15
C GLY A 36 8.72 -8.78 -10.23
N ILE A 37 7.63 -9.52 -9.97
CA ILE A 37 7.06 -10.49 -10.93
C ILE A 37 6.60 -9.76 -12.20
N PHE A 38 5.97 -8.59 -12.04
CA PHE A 38 5.53 -7.79 -13.17
C PHE A 38 6.73 -7.38 -14.04
N ALA A 39 7.81 -6.87 -13.44
CA ALA A 39 8.99 -6.42 -14.15
C ALA A 39 9.76 -7.58 -14.80
N SER A 40 9.85 -8.75 -14.16
CA SER A 40 10.67 -9.87 -14.64
C SER A 40 9.94 -10.80 -15.62
N VAL A 41 8.62 -10.90 -15.55
CA VAL A 41 7.83 -11.84 -16.36
C VAL A 41 6.82 -11.12 -17.24
N VAL A 42 5.96 -10.30 -16.65
CA VAL A 42 4.79 -9.75 -17.34
C VAL A 42 5.19 -8.70 -18.37
N ARG A 43 6.10 -7.79 -18.01
CA ARG A 43 6.60 -6.74 -18.91
C ARG A 43 7.30 -7.32 -20.16
N PRO A 44 8.27 -8.24 -20.05
CA PRO A 44 8.86 -8.86 -21.24
C PRO A 44 7.84 -9.56 -22.15
N VAL A 45 6.85 -10.25 -21.57
CA VAL A 45 5.80 -10.91 -22.35
C VAL A 45 4.92 -9.89 -23.08
N LEU A 46 4.54 -8.79 -22.41
CA LEU A 46 3.78 -7.68 -23.01
C LEU A 46 4.55 -7.00 -24.14
N ASP A 47 5.85 -6.75 -23.95
CA ASP A 47 6.71 -6.10 -24.93
C ASP A 47 6.82 -6.95 -26.21
N VAL A 48 6.90 -8.28 -26.07
CA VAL A 48 6.90 -9.23 -27.21
C VAL A 48 5.54 -9.34 -27.88
N ALA A 49 4.45 -9.38 -27.10
CA ALA A 49 3.10 -9.62 -27.62
C ALA A 49 2.45 -8.37 -28.24
N THR A 50 2.89 -7.17 -27.83
CA THR A 50 2.27 -5.91 -28.23
C THR A 50 3.33 -4.95 -28.80
N SER A 51 3.82 -4.01 -27.99
CA SER A 51 4.92 -3.11 -28.29
C SER A 51 5.50 -2.56 -26.99
N GLU A 52 6.76 -2.14 -27.01
CA GLU A 52 7.45 -1.61 -25.83
C GLU A 52 6.73 -0.40 -25.21
N ASN A 53 6.14 0.47 -26.03
CA ASN A 53 5.37 1.61 -25.55
C ASN A 53 4.15 1.19 -24.70
N ILE A 54 3.49 0.09 -25.07
CA ILE A 54 2.32 -0.42 -24.33
C ILE A 54 2.78 -1.02 -22.99
N GLY A 55 3.87 -1.78 -22.97
CA GLY A 55 4.44 -2.33 -21.75
C GLY A 55 4.89 -1.24 -20.77
N GLN A 56 5.48 -0.16 -21.27
CA GLN A 56 5.84 1.01 -20.46
C GLN A 56 4.62 1.71 -19.86
N VAL A 57 3.58 2.00 -20.66
CA VAL A 57 2.35 2.64 -20.16
C VAL A 57 1.66 1.76 -19.13
N PHE A 58 1.58 0.46 -19.37
CA PHE A 58 0.98 -0.49 -18.42
C PHE A 58 1.77 -0.54 -17.11
N GLY A 59 3.10 -0.59 -17.17
CA GLY A 59 3.96 -0.56 -16.00
C GLY A 59 3.80 0.73 -15.19
N PHE A 60 3.71 1.87 -15.86
CA PHE A 60 3.46 3.16 -15.21
C PHE A 60 2.10 3.18 -14.50
N LEU A 61 1.01 2.79 -15.18
CA LEU A 61 -0.33 2.73 -14.58
C LEU A 61 -0.39 1.77 -13.40
N PHE A 62 0.27 0.62 -13.50
CA PHE A 62 0.35 -0.36 -12.41
C PHE A 62 1.08 0.22 -11.20
N GLY A 63 2.19 0.94 -11.42
CA GLY A 63 2.90 1.66 -10.36
C GLY A 63 2.04 2.74 -9.69
N VAL A 64 1.31 3.55 -10.47
CA VAL A 64 0.39 4.57 -9.95
C VAL A 64 -0.73 3.93 -9.11
N LEU A 65 -1.27 2.79 -9.53
CA LEU A 65 -2.30 2.07 -8.79
C LEU A 65 -1.79 1.54 -7.44
N ILE A 66 -0.56 1.02 -7.42
CA ILE A 66 0.09 0.58 -6.17
C ILE A 66 0.32 1.77 -5.24
N LEU A 67 0.82 2.89 -5.77
CA LEU A 67 1.01 4.11 -4.99
C LEU A 67 -0.30 4.58 -4.37
N ALA A 68 -1.38 4.67 -5.15
CA ALA A 68 -2.70 5.05 -4.67
C ALA A 68 -3.20 4.09 -3.58
N THR A 69 -2.93 2.80 -3.73
CA THR A 69 -3.31 1.77 -2.73
C THR A 69 -2.57 1.96 -1.41
N ILE A 70 -1.26 2.25 -1.45
CA ILE A 70 -0.45 2.53 -0.26
C ILE A 70 -0.96 3.78 0.48
N VAL A 71 -1.23 4.85 -0.26
CA VAL A 71 -1.75 6.10 0.32
C VAL A 71 -3.15 5.90 0.91
N ALA A 72 -4.05 5.21 0.20
CA ALA A 72 -5.40 4.92 0.69
C ALA A 72 -5.38 4.02 1.93
N SER A 73 -4.52 2.99 1.93
CA SER A 73 -4.27 2.12 3.07
C SER A 73 -3.83 2.92 4.31
N PHE A 74 -2.86 3.82 4.16
CA PHE A 74 -2.38 4.66 5.26
C PHE A 74 -3.47 5.59 5.79
N ALA A 75 -4.19 6.28 4.89
CA ALA A 75 -5.27 7.20 5.27
C ALA A 75 -6.40 6.49 6.02
N LEU A 76 -6.86 5.33 5.51
CA LEU A 76 -7.91 4.54 6.17
C LEU A 76 -7.45 4.00 7.52
N SER A 77 -6.20 3.56 7.62
CA SER A 77 -5.61 3.08 8.88
C SER A 77 -5.59 4.20 9.94
N LEU A 78 -5.20 5.42 9.55
CA LEU A 78 -5.24 6.59 10.43
C LEU A 78 -6.67 6.94 10.86
N ILE A 79 -7.62 6.93 9.93
CA ILE A 79 -9.03 7.25 10.23
C ILE A 79 -9.62 6.22 11.20
N SER A 80 -9.41 4.92 10.97
CA SER A 80 -9.84 3.85 11.90
C SER A 80 -9.22 4.02 13.29
N PHE A 81 -7.92 4.34 13.35
CA PHE A 81 -7.23 4.56 14.62
C PHE A 81 -7.74 5.79 15.38
N GLN A 82 -8.06 6.88 14.66
CA GLN A 82 -8.66 8.09 15.23
C GLN A 82 -10.08 7.86 15.74
N LYS A 83 -10.82 6.92 15.14
CA LYS A 83 -12.14 6.47 15.58
C LYS A 83 -12.10 5.53 16.79
N GLY A 84 -10.91 5.22 17.31
CA GLY A 84 -10.75 4.39 18.50
C GLY A 84 -10.69 2.88 18.21
N GLU A 85 -10.57 2.48 16.94
CA GLU A 85 -10.30 1.08 16.60
C GLU A 85 -8.83 0.78 16.89
N ARG A 86 -8.60 -0.14 17.83
CA ARG A 86 -7.25 -0.58 18.25
C ARG A 86 -7.04 -2.08 18.02
N SER A 87 -7.81 -2.67 17.13
CA SER A 87 -7.66 -4.08 16.72
C SER A 87 -6.30 -4.37 16.12
N TRP A 88 -5.85 -5.63 16.23
CA TRP A 88 -4.59 -6.10 15.65
C TRP A 88 -4.47 -5.78 14.16
N ALA A 89 -5.58 -5.86 13.42
CA ALA A 89 -5.63 -5.63 11.98
C ALA A 89 -5.40 -4.16 11.61
N VAL A 90 -5.93 -3.21 12.39
CA VAL A 90 -5.67 -1.78 12.20
C VAL A 90 -4.22 -1.44 12.56
N TRP A 91 -3.65 -2.08 13.58
CA TRP A 91 -2.25 -1.94 13.91
C TRP A 91 -1.32 -2.49 12.82
N PHE A 92 -1.59 -3.70 12.34
CA PHE A 92 -0.88 -4.29 11.20
C PHE A 92 -0.94 -3.35 10.00
N ALA A 93 -2.14 -2.86 9.68
CA ALA A 93 -2.37 -1.94 8.59
C ALA A 93 -1.56 -0.64 8.74
N LEU A 94 -1.59 -0.02 9.92
CA LEU A 94 -0.79 1.17 10.23
C LEU A 94 0.71 0.93 10.06
N VAL A 95 1.25 -0.15 10.64
CA VAL A 95 2.69 -0.43 10.59
C VAL A 95 3.14 -0.65 9.16
N VAL A 96 2.45 -1.53 8.43
CA VAL A 96 2.81 -1.88 7.05
C VAL A 96 2.68 -0.67 6.12
N SER A 97 1.57 0.06 6.20
CA SER A 97 1.35 1.24 5.37
C SER A 97 2.33 2.36 5.68
N SER A 98 2.67 2.58 6.96
CA SER A 98 3.70 3.56 7.36
C SER A 98 5.06 3.18 6.79
N LEU A 99 5.46 1.91 6.89
CA LEU A 99 6.71 1.44 6.31
C LEU A 99 6.74 1.62 4.78
N ALA A 100 5.65 1.29 4.10
CA ALA A 100 5.52 1.47 2.65
C ALA A 100 5.61 2.96 2.25
N VAL A 101 4.94 3.85 2.99
CA VAL A 101 5.04 5.31 2.77
C VAL A 101 6.45 5.80 3.01
N CYS A 102 7.11 5.41 4.11
CA CYS A 102 8.49 5.79 4.39
C CYS A 102 9.44 5.29 3.30
N PHE A 103 9.27 4.05 2.83
CA PHE A 103 10.07 3.50 1.74
C PHE A 103 9.93 4.34 0.46
N LEU A 104 8.71 4.71 0.08
CA LEU A 104 8.45 5.57 -1.07
C LEU A 104 9.08 6.96 -0.92
N LEU A 105 8.98 7.56 0.27
CA LEU A 105 9.61 8.85 0.55
C LEU A 105 11.13 8.76 0.45
N PHE A 106 11.76 7.70 0.98
CA PHE A 106 13.20 7.51 0.86
C PHE A 106 13.64 7.28 -0.58
N MET A 107 12.89 6.50 -1.36
CA MET A 107 13.15 6.35 -2.80
C MET A 107 13.10 7.69 -3.52
N LEU A 108 12.04 8.47 -3.28
CA LEU A 108 11.85 9.76 -3.93
C LEU A 108 12.94 10.77 -3.53
N ILE A 109 13.30 10.83 -2.24
CA ILE A 109 14.41 11.64 -1.75
C ILE A 109 15.73 11.16 -2.36
N GLY A 110 15.95 9.86 -2.47
CA GLY A 110 17.13 9.26 -3.08
C GLY A 110 17.31 9.69 -4.53
N GLU A 111 16.22 9.66 -5.32
CA GLU A 111 16.20 10.12 -6.71
C GLU A 111 16.55 11.60 -6.83
N PHE A 112 16.01 12.46 -5.96
CA PHE A 112 16.34 13.89 -5.97
C PHE A 112 17.75 14.20 -5.47
N ALA A 113 18.27 13.42 -4.51
CA ALA A 113 19.61 13.62 -3.95
C ALA A 113 20.72 13.09 -4.87
N PHE A 114 20.45 12.00 -5.59
CA PHE A 114 21.39 11.33 -6.48
C PHE A 114 20.68 10.93 -7.78
N PRO A 115 20.37 11.89 -8.68
CA PRO A 115 19.64 11.59 -9.92
C PRO A 115 20.45 10.63 -10.81
N HIS A 116 19.79 9.61 -11.36
CA HIS A 116 20.38 8.60 -12.24
C HIS A 116 20.08 8.89 -13.71
#